data_AF-A0A401WTB6-F1
#
_entry.id   AF-A0A401WTB6-F1
#
_cell.length_a   1.000
_cell.length_b   1.000
_cell.length_c   1.000
_cell.angle_alpha   90.00
_cell.angle_beta   90.00
_cell.angle_gamma   90.00
#
_symmetry.space_group_name_H-M   'P 1'
#
loop_
_entity.id
_entity.type
_entity.pdbx_description
1 polymer ?
#
loop_
_entity_poly.entity_id
_entity_poly.type
_entity_poly.pdbx_seq_one_letter_code
_entity_poly.pdbx_strand_id
1 'polypeptide(L)' 'MLPAEEVLELTSHPVGGVCPFGLPQPVRVFCDASLRSFNKVWPAAGDRNSSVCMTPDRLAELVGAKWVDVSQG' A
#
# COMPACT_ATOMS: atom_id res chain seq x y z
N MET A 1 11.24 -4.98 -8.97
CA MET A 1 11.56 -4.18 -7.77
C MET A 1 12.27 -2.90 -8.22
N LEU A 2 11.99 -1.77 -7.58
CA LEU A 2 12.59 -0.46 -7.91
C LEU A 2 13.75 -0.11 -6.95
N PRO A 3 14.76 0.68 -7.39
CA PRO A 3 15.75 1.29 -6.50
C PRO A 3 15.13 2.25 -5.48
N ALA A 4 15.80 2.46 -4.33
CA ALA A 4 15.28 3.28 -3.23
C ALA A 4 15.03 4.75 -3.61
N GLU A 5 15.89 5.31 -4.47
CA GLU A 5 15.75 6.68 -4.98
C GLU A 5 14.48 6.82 -5.84
N GLU A 6 14.26 5.90 -6.78
CA GLU A 6 13.04 5.87 -7.61
C GLU A 6 11.77 5.68 -6.77
N VAL A 7 11.83 4.87 -5.70
CA VAL A 7 10.69 4.72 -4.77
C VAL A 7 10.33 6.05 -4.14
N LEU A 8 11.32 6.80 -3.64
CA LEU A 8 11.10 8.10 -3.02
C LEU A 8 10.53 9.11 -4.03
N GLU A 9 11.09 9.16 -5.24
CA GLU A 9 10.64 10.06 -6.30
C GLU A 9 9.18 9.78 -6.71
N LEU A 10 8.84 8.52 -6.97
CA LEU A 10 7.52 8.13 -7.50
C LEU A 10 6.42 8.13 -6.45
N THR A 11 6.76 7.91 -5.17
CA THR A 11 5.77 7.71 -4.11
C THR A 11 5.75 8.82 -3.07
N SER A 12 6.72 9.74 -3.09
CA SER A 12 7.00 10.72 -2.03
C SER A 12 7.26 10.12 -0.63
N HIS A 13 7.52 8.82 -0.55
CA HIS A 13 7.73 8.11 0.71
C HIS A 13 9.02 7.27 0.64
N PRO A 14 9.81 7.21 1.73
CA PRO A 14 11.02 6.40 1.75
C PRO A 14 10.69 4.91 1.80
N VAL A 15 11.66 4.08 1.39
CA VAL A 15 11.59 2.62 1.60
C VAL A 15 11.34 2.32 3.08
N GLY A 16 10.40 1.41 3.34
CA GLY A 16 9.95 1.05 4.70
C GLY A 16 8.80 1.92 5.23
N GLY A 17 8.45 3.02 4.55
CA GLY A 17 7.31 3.88 4.89
C GLY A 17 6.36 4.14 3.72
N VAL A 18 6.49 3.39 2.62
CA VAL A 18 5.74 3.61 1.38
C VAL A 18 4.24 3.46 1.63
N CYS A 19 3.56 4.60 1.63
CA CYS A 19 2.13 4.71 1.85
C CYS A 19 1.38 4.59 0.52
N PRO A 20 0.26 3.87 0.43
CA PRO A 20 -0.56 3.83 -0.79
C PRO A 20 -1.50 5.04 -0.92
N PHE A 21 -1.42 6.03 -0.02
CA PHE A 21 -2.29 7.21 0.03
C PHE A 21 -1.49 8.46 -0.36
N GLY A 22 -2.18 9.47 -0.92
CA GLY A 22 -1.60 10.80 -1.15
C GLY A 22 -0.39 10.82 -2.08
N LEU A 23 -0.29 9.86 -3.00
CA LEU A 23 0.85 9.75 -3.92
C LEU A 23 0.98 10.99 -4.81
N PRO A 24 2.21 11.42 -5.15
CA PRO A 24 2.46 12.66 -5.90
C PRO A 24 1.94 12.60 -7.34
N GLN A 25 1.67 11.40 -7.84
CA GLN A 25 1.12 11.14 -9.16
C GLN A 25 0.18 9.91 -9.12
N PRO A 26 -0.72 9.75 -10.09
CA PRO A 26 -1.57 8.57 -10.16
C PRO A 26 -0.75 7.29 -10.33
N VAL A 27 -0.82 6.39 -9.35
CA VAL A 27 -0.22 5.04 -9.41
C VAL A 27 -1.33 4.02 -9.32
N ARG A 28 -1.29 2.99 -10.18
CA ARG A 28 -2.24 1.88 -10.07
C ARG A 28 -1.90 1.03 -8.85
N VAL A 29 -2.86 0.92 -7.94
CA VAL A 29 -2.73 0.12 -6.72
C VAL A 29 -3.48 -1.20 -6.88
N PHE A 30 -2.88 -2.27 -6.36
CA PHE A 30 -3.48 -3.60 -6.30
C PHE A 30 -3.44 -4.09 -4.85
N CYS A 31 -4.50 -4.73 -4.40
CA CYS A 31 -4.55 -5.41 -3.11
C CYS A 31 -4.53 -6.91 -3.35
N ASP A 32 -3.65 -7.60 -2.62
CA ASP A 32 -3.59 -9.06 -2.69
C ASP A 32 -4.85 -9.68 -2.04
N ALA A 33 -5.40 -10.71 -2.68
CA ALA A 33 -6.63 -11.38 -2.25
C ALA A 33 -6.52 -11.99 -0.84
N SER A 34 -5.32 -12.41 -0.42
CA SER A 34 -5.08 -12.98 0.92
C SER A 34 -5.39 -12.00 2.05
N LEU A 35 -5.34 -10.68 1.81
CA LEU A 35 -5.66 -9.67 2.82
C LEU A 35 -7.11 -9.77 3.30
N ARG A 36 -8.02 -10.36 2.51
CA ARG A 36 -9.43 -10.55 2.88
C ARG A 36 -9.63 -11.57 4.00
N SER A 37 -8.64 -12.40 4.29
CA SER A 37 -8.68 -13.36 5.41
C SER A 37 -8.51 -12.69 6.78
N PHE A 38 -8.21 -11.38 6.82
CA PHE A 38 -8.00 -10.62 8.04
C PHE A 38 -9.14 -9.64 8.30
N ASN A 39 -9.52 -9.48 9.57
CA ASN A 39 -10.50 -8.46 9.97
C ASN A 39 -9.94 -7.04 9.88
N LYS A 40 -8.63 -6.89 10.06
CA LYS A 40 -7.90 -5.62 10.10
C LYS A 40 -6.53 -5.77 9.44
N VAL A 41 -6.07 -4.68 8.81
CA VAL A 41 -4.75 -4.54 8.21
C VAL A 41 -4.11 -3.22 8.65
N TRP A 42 -2.78 -3.14 8.51
CA TRP A 42 -1.97 -1.99 8.91
C TRP A 42 -0.99 -1.58 7.79
N PRO A 43 -1.48 -0.98 6.69
CA PRO A 43 -0.59 -0.39 5.69
C PRO A 43 0.29 0.70 6.34
N ALA A 44 1.47 0.92 5.74
CA ALA A 44 2.34 2.03 6.12
C ALA A 44 1.63 3.38 5.89
N ALA A 45 1.98 4.37 6.71
CA ALA A 45 1.35 5.70 6.74
C ALA A 45 2.35 6.85 6.52
N GLY A 46 3.37 6.62 5.69
CA GLY A 46 4.23 7.67 5.13
C GLY A 46 5.63 7.78 5.74
N ASP A 47 5.88 7.07 6.85
CA ASP A 47 7.20 6.93 7.44
C ASP A 47 7.39 5.52 8.02
N ARG A 48 8.58 5.24 8.59
CA ARG A 48 8.99 3.90 9.05
C ARG A 48 8.33 3.44 10.35
N ASN A 49 7.68 4.34 11.08
CA ASN A 49 7.14 4.12 12.41
C ASN A 49 5.62 4.35 12.48
N SER A 50 5.01 4.72 11.35
CA SER A 50 3.59 5.05 11.26
C SER A 50 2.83 4.02 10.41
N SER A 51 1.73 3.52 10.96
CA SER A 51 0.75 2.67 10.26
C SER A 51 -0.67 3.09 10.63
N VAL A 52 -1.63 2.79 9.75
CA VAL A 52 -3.05 3.06 10.00
C VAL A 52 -3.85 1.76 10.06
N CYS A 53 -4.68 1.59 11.09
CA CYS A 53 -5.53 0.42 11.23
C CYS A 53 -6.84 0.61 10.47
N MET A 54 -7.19 -0.33 9.57
CA MET A 54 -8.46 -0.33 8.85
C MET A 54 -8.86 -1.73 8.39
N THR A 55 -10.07 -1.88 7.84
CA THR A 55 -10.48 -3.14 7.18
C THR A 55 -9.83 -3.24 5.80
N PRO A 56 -9.64 -4.47 5.26
CA PRO A 56 -9.12 -4.65 3.89
C PRO A 56 -9.98 -3.98 2.82
N ASP A 57 -11.31 -4.06 2.94
CA ASP A 57 -12.22 -3.41 1.98
C ASP A 57 -12.08 -1.88 2.01
N ARG A 58 -11.91 -1.28 3.20
CA ARG A 58 -11.69 0.17 3.30
C ARG A 58 -10.36 0.60 2.68
N LEU A 59 -9.31 -0.19 2.84
CA LEU A 59 -8.03 0.05 2.17
C LEU A 59 -8.21 0.06 0.65
N ALA A 60 -8.85 -0.98 0.10
CA ALA A 60 -9.05 -1.08 -1.34
C ALA A 60 -9.92 0.04 -1.91
N GLU A 61 -10.98 0.43 -1.20
CA GLU A 61 -11.84 1.55 -1.58
C GLU A 61 -11.06 2.87 -1.62
N LEU A 62 -10.29 3.18 -0.56
CA LEU A 62 -9.56 4.44 -0.42
C LEU A 62 -8.54 4.69 -1.54
N VAL A 63 -7.95 3.62 -2.07
CA VAL A 63 -6.88 3.71 -3.08
C VAL A 63 -7.34 3.28 -4.47
N GLY A 64 -8.64 2.95 -4.62
CA GLY A 64 -9.20 2.45 -5.88
C GLY A 64 -8.54 1.14 -6.35
N ALA A 65 -8.15 0.27 -5.41
CA ALA A 65 -7.42 -0.95 -5.72
C ALA A 65 -8.27 -1.99 -6.44
N LYS A 66 -7.62 -2.76 -7.32
CA LYS A 66 -8.14 -4.04 -7.81
C LYS A 66 -7.60 -5.18 -6.94
N TRP A 67 -8.45 -6.18 -6.69
CA TRP A 67 -8.08 -7.41 -6.01
C TRP A 67 -7.44 -8.38 -6.99
N VAL A 68 -6.27 -8.92 -6.63
CA VAL A 68 -5.47 -9.85 -7.44
C VAL A 68 -4.83 -10.90 -6.55
N ASP A 69 -4.46 -12.04 -7.12
CA ASP A 69 -3.63 -13.03 -6.44
C ASP A 69 -2.18 -12.85 -6.90
N VAL A 70 -1.32 -12.35 -6.01
CA VAL A 70 0.08 -12.01 -6.30
C VAL A 70 1.07 -12.52 -5.25
N SER A 71 0.58 -12.99 -4.10
CA SER A 71 1.42 -13.63 -3.08
C SER A 71 1.97 -14.97 -3.57
N GLN A 72 3.21 -15.29 -3.19
CA GLN A 72 3.77 -16.63 -3.37
C GLN A 72 3.47 -17.40 -2.07
N GLY A 73 2.76 -18.52 -2.20
CA GLY A 73 2.41 -19.41 -1.08
C GLY A 73 3.61 -20.10 -0.44
#